data_AF-A0A2V9ZSH9-F1
#
_entry.id   AF-A0A2V9ZSH9-F1
#
_cell.length_a   1.000
_cell.length_b   1.000
_cell.length_c   1.000
_cell.angle_alpha   90.00
_cell.angle_beta   90.00
_cell.angle_gamma   90.00
#
_symmetry.space_group_name_H-M   'P 1'
#
loop_
_entity.id
_entity.type
_entity.pdbx_description
1 polymer ?
#
loop_
_entity_poly.entity_id
_entity_poly.type
_entity_poly.pdbx_seq_one_letter_code
_entity_poly.pdbx_strand_id
1 'polypeptide(L)'
;MSLMDQMHQKAMELGIPVDVHLDVTYRCNERCVHCYLDHDDHGEMSKAEIKELLQELADIGVFSVTFSGGEVFMRRDFVDLVEHARRLLFAVRIKTNGVMIRSTKSRSAFIPIAPKFTTPSPSCPGHGSAPSPLFDS
;
A
#
# COMPACT_ATOMS: atom_id res chain seq x y z
N MET A 1 -8.28 -1.67 25.92
CA MET A 1 -7.37 -1.72 24.76
C MET A 1 -8.17 -1.38 23.53
N SER A 2 -7.64 -0.53 22.65
CA SER A 2 -8.28 -0.20 21.37
C SER A 2 -8.20 -1.39 20.41
N LEU A 3 -9.02 -1.37 19.35
CA LEU A 3 -8.96 -2.38 18.28
C LEU A 3 -7.56 -2.43 17.64
N MET A 4 -6.94 -1.26 17.46
CA MET A 4 -5.59 -1.18 16.89
C MET A 4 -4.55 -1.82 17.81
N ASP A 5 -4.68 -1.66 19.13
CA ASP A 5 -3.76 -2.31 20.09
C ASP A 5 -3.88 -3.84 20.03
N GLN A 6 -5.11 -4.35 19.92
CA GLN A 6 -5.36 -5.79 19.79
C GLN A 6 -4.78 -6.36 18.50
N MET A 7 -4.95 -5.66 17.37
CA MET A 7 -4.33 -6.04 16.09
C MET A 7 -2.81 -6.06 16.18
N HIS A 8 -2.19 -5.03 16.76
CA HIS A 8 -0.73 -4.97 16.90
C HIS A 8 -0.21 -6.11 17.77
N GLN A 9 -0.86 -6.35 18.92
CA GLN A 9 -0.50 -7.46 19.79
C GLN A 9 -0.56 -8.80 19.06
N LYS A 10 -1.65 -9.04 18.30
CA LYS A 10 -1.82 -10.28 17.56
C LYS A 10 -0.78 -10.44 16.45
N ALA A 11 -0.47 -9.36 15.74
CA ALA A 11 0.54 -9.36 14.68
C ALA A 11 1.93 -9.69 15.25
N MET A 12 2.29 -9.15 16.42
CA MET A 12 3.54 -9.46 17.12
C MET A 12 3.63 -10.93 17.56
N GLU A 13 2.55 -11.51 18.08
CA GLU A 13 2.52 -12.94 18.44
C GLU A 13 2.75 -13.87 17.23
N LEU A 14 2.26 -13.47 16.05
CA LEU A 14 2.40 -14.22 14.81
C LEU A 14 3.68 -13.88 14.03
N GLY A 15 4.45 -12.88 14.46
CA GLY A 15 5.63 -12.39 13.76
C GLY A 15 5.32 -11.69 12.43
N ILE A 16 4.11 -11.15 12.26
CA ILE A 16 3.66 -10.47 11.03
C ILE A 16 3.81 -8.96 11.21
N PRO A 17 4.40 -8.22 10.24
CA PRO A 17 4.44 -6.76 10.31
C PRO A 17 3.06 -6.15 10.03
N VAL A 18 2.66 -5.16 10.83
CA VAL A 18 1.39 -4.42 10.63
C VAL A 18 1.50 -3.41 9.48
N ASP A 19 2.69 -2.82 9.30
CA ASP A 19 3.00 -1.90 8.23
C ASP A 19 4.31 -2.27 7.55
N VAL A 20 4.35 -2.12 6.23
CA VAL A 20 5.56 -2.22 5.43
C VAL A 20 5.79 -0.91 4.69
N HIS A 21 6.96 -0.32 4.90
CA HIS A 21 7.42 0.85 4.13
C HIS A 21 8.23 0.37 2.93
N LEU A 22 7.81 0.77 1.72
CA LEU A 22 8.43 0.38 0.46
C LEU A 22 8.90 1.61 -0.31
N ASP A 23 10.22 1.75 -0.47
CA ASP A 23 10.85 2.75 -1.33
C ASP A 23 10.88 2.23 -2.78
N VAL A 24 10.01 2.76 -3.64
CA VAL A 24 9.77 2.21 -5.00
C VAL A 24 10.66 2.80 -6.08
N THR A 25 11.41 3.86 -5.78
CA THR A 25 12.32 4.53 -6.72
C THR A 25 13.34 5.37 -5.96
N TYR A 26 14.56 5.48 -6.48
CA TYR A 26 15.60 6.38 -5.95
C TYR A 26 15.51 7.79 -6.56
N ARG A 27 14.76 7.93 -7.66
CA ARG A 27 14.64 9.18 -8.42
C ARG A 27 13.74 10.17 -7.70
N CYS A 28 14.21 11.42 -7.62
CA CYS A 28 13.45 12.55 -7.10
C CYS A 28 13.65 13.78 -7.99
N ASN A 29 12.63 14.63 -8.10
CA ASN A 29 12.73 15.94 -8.75
C ASN A 29 13.33 17.03 -7.86
N GLU A 30 13.44 16.78 -6.54
CA GLU A 30 14.02 17.69 -5.56
C GLU A 30 15.38 17.18 -5.03
N ARG A 31 16.15 18.04 -4.36
CA ARG A 31 17.45 17.72 -3.73
C ARG A 31 17.54 18.33 -2.33
N CYS A 32 16.72 17.79 -1.42
CA CYS A 32 16.63 18.31 -0.05
C CYS A 32 17.93 18.06 0.72
N VAL A 33 18.44 19.09 1.42
CA VAL A 33 19.68 19.00 2.22
C VAL A 33 19.61 18.01 3.38
N HIS A 34 18.41 17.60 3.78
CA HIS A 34 18.13 16.66 4.87
C HIS A 34 17.62 15.30 4.35
N CYS A 35 17.76 15.01 3.04
CA CYS A 35 17.30 13.75 2.48
C CYS A 35 18.14 12.58 3.00
N TYR A 36 17.49 11.48 3.38
CA TYR A 36 18.18 10.26 3.81
C TYR A 36 18.52 9.34 2.63
N LEU A 37 17.91 9.54 1.46
CA LEU A 37 18.23 8.81 0.23
C LEU A 37 19.46 9.42 -0.44
N ASP A 38 20.36 8.56 -0.93
CA ASP A 38 21.57 8.95 -1.68
C ASP A 38 21.29 9.27 -3.16
N HIS A 39 20.10 8.93 -3.67
CA HIS A 39 19.63 9.15 -5.05
C HIS A 39 20.45 8.46 -6.15
N ASP A 40 21.42 7.62 -5.77
CA ASP A 40 22.17 6.80 -6.70
C ASP A 40 21.30 5.63 -7.21
N ASP A 41 21.57 5.20 -8.44
CA ASP A 41 20.84 4.07 -9.03
C ASP A 41 21.45 2.75 -8.56
N HIS A 42 20.81 2.14 -7.57
CA HIS A 42 21.15 0.81 -7.05
C HIS A 42 20.32 -0.31 -7.71
N GLY A 43 19.56 0.02 -8.76
CA GLY A 43 18.55 -0.85 -9.34
C GLY A 43 17.20 -0.71 -8.62
N GLU A 44 16.12 -0.60 -9.42
CA GLU A 44 14.75 -0.52 -8.91
C GLU A 44 14.00 -1.82 -9.24
N MET A 45 13.19 -2.33 -8.31
CA MET A 45 12.29 -3.45 -8.59
C MET A 45 11.35 -3.09 -9.74
N SER A 46 11.20 -4.02 -10.68
CA SER A 46 10.24 -3.93 -11.77
C SER A 46 8.80 -3.88 -11.25
N LYS A 47 7.87 -3.51 -12.14
CA LYS A 47 6.44 -3.50 -11.81
C LYS A 47 5.93 -4.86 -11.37
N ALA A 48 6.44 -5.94 -12.00
CA ALA A 48 6.00 -7.30 -11.73
C ALA A 48 6.45 -7.74 -10.33
N GLU A 49 7.72 -7.53 -10.01
CA GLU A 49 8.30 -7.89 -8.71
C GLU A 49 7.60 -7.17 -7.55
N ILE A 50 7.26 -5.89 -7.70
CA ILE A 50 6.52 -5.18 -6.65
C ILE A 50 5.11 -5.75 -6.48
N LYS A 51 4.44 -6.11 -7.57
CA LYS A 51 3.10 -6.72 -7.47
C LYS A 51 3.13 -8.09 -6.81
N GLU A 52 4.14 -8.89 -7.13
CA GLU A 52 4.37 -10.19 -6.49
C GLU A 52 4.66 -10.01 -5.00
N LEU A 53 5.55 -9.08 -4.63
CA LEU A 53 5.80 -8.72 -3.23
C LEU A 53 4.51 -8.29 -2.51
N LEU A 54 3.70 -7.43 -3.12
CA LEU A 54 2.44 -6.99 -2.52
C LEU A 54 1.47 -8.16 -2.31
N GLN A 55 1.44 -9.15 -3.21
CA GLN A 55 0.65 -10.36 -3.04
C GLN A 55 1.17 -11.19 -1.86
N GLU A 56 2.48 -11.42 -1.77
CA GLU A 56 3.09 -12.14 -0.65
C GLU A 56 2.79 -11.46 0.69
N LEU A 57 2.90 -10.13 0.75
CA LEU A 57 2.56 -9.35 1.94
C LEU A 57 1.08 -9.48 2.33
N ALA A 58 0.19 -9.57 1.34
CA ALA A 58 -1.24 -9.74 1.58
C ALA A 58 -1.54 -11.15 2.12
N ASP A 59 -0.88 -12.16 1.55
CA ASP A 59 -1.05 -13.57 1.91
C ASP A 59 -0.58 -13.86 3.35
N ILE A 60 0.48 -13.17 3.81
CA ILE A 60 0.93 -13.27 5.22
C ILE A 60 0.09 -12.41 6.19
N GLY A 61 -0.80 -11.55 5.70
CA GLY A 61 -1.70 -10.75 6.53
C GLY A 61 -1.18 -9.37 6.95
N VAL A 62 -0.28 -8.76 6.18
CA VAL A 62 0.11 -7.36 6.41
C VAL A 62 -1.10 -6.45 6.21
N PHE A 63 -1.28 -5.49 7.12
CA PHE A 63 -2.45 -4.62 7.12
C PHE A 63 -2.26 -3.36 6.26
N SER A 64 -1.08 -2.74 6.33
CA SER A 64 -0.80 -1.48 5.66
C SER A 64 0.50 -1.47 4.88
N VAL A 65 0.52 -0.70 3.80
CA VAL A 65 1.73 -0.48 2.99
C VAL A 65 1.90 1.02 2.81
N THR A 66 3.10 1.50 3.08
CA THR A 66 3.51 2.88 2.89
C THR A 66 4.45 2.97 1.70
N PHE A 67 4.00 3.58 0.60
CA PHE A 67 4.84 3.85 -0.56
C PHE A 67 5.66 5.13 -0.37
N SER A 68 6.94 5.05 -0.70
CA SER A 68 7.93 6.11 -0.52
C SER A 68 9.06 5.96 -1.55
N GLY A 69 10.17 6.66 -1.36
CA GLY A 69 11.41 6.57 -2.13
C GLY A 69 12.02 7.95 -2.24
N GLY A 70 12.53 8.29 -3.43
CA GLY A 70 12.79 9.67 -3.81
C GLY A 70 11.47 10.43 -3.96
N GLU A 71 10.85 10.34 -5.14
CA GLU A 71 9.49 10.83 -5.36
C GLU A 71 8.69 9.80 -6.15
N VAL A 72 7.65 9.26 -5.53
CA VAL A 72 6.82 8.17 -6.07
C VAL A 72 6.22 8.50 -7.43
N PHE A 73 5.86 9.76 -7.69
CA PHE A 73 5.29 10.16 -8.99
C PHE A 73 6.34 10.26 -10.12
N MET A 74 7.64 10.17 -9.83
CA MET A 74 8.67 10.02 -10.87
C MET A 74 8.60 8.66 -11.56
N ARG A 75 8.00 7.67 -10.87
CA ARG A 75 7.79 6.33 -11.38
C ARG A 75 6.49 6.28 -12.20
N ARG A 76 6.62 6.03 -13.51
CA ARG A 76 5.52 6.13 -14.49
C ARG A 76 4.36 5.17 -14.23
N ASP A 77 4.64 4.03 -13.64
CA ASP A 77 3.70 2.96 -13.30
C ASP A 77 3.21 3.00 -11.84
N PHE A 78 3.52 4.05 -11.08
CA PHE A 78 3.19 4.12 -9.66
C PHE A 78 1.68 4.00 -9.39
N VAL A 79 0.83 4.60 -10.21
CA VAL A 79 -0.63 4.51 -10.07
C VAL A 79 -1.11 3.06 -10.19
N ASP A 80 -0.54 2.27 -11.12
CA ASP A 80 -0.89 0.85 -11.28
C ASP A 80 -0.56 0.05 -10.00
N LEU A 81 0.53 0.41 -9.31
CA LEU A 81 0.95 -0.22 -8.06
C LEU A 81 0.00 0.12 -6.91
N VAL A 82 -0.37 1.40 -6.78
CA VAL A 82 -1.37 1.85 -5.79
C VAL A 82 -2.70 1.15 -6.01
N GLU A 83 -3.18 1.07 -7.25
CA GLU A 83 -4.42 0.36 -7.55
C GLU A 83 -4.33 -1.13 -7.23
N HIS A 84 -3.17 -1.76 -7.48
CA HIS A 84 -2.96 -3.16 -7.15
C HIS A 84 -2.98 -3.40 -5.63
N ALA A 85 -2.24 -2.60 -4.86
CA ALA A 85 -2.26 -2.67 -3.40
C ALA A 85 -3.68 -2.49 -2.82
N ARG A 86 -4.46 -1.57 -3.39
CA ARG A 86 -5.85 -1.37 -2.97
C ARG A 86 -6.78 -2.52 -3.32
N ARG A 87 -6.55 -3.21 -4.44
CA ARG A 87 -7.28 -4.44 -4.78
C ARG A 87 -6.97 -5.58 -3.79
N LEU A 88 -5.79 -5.57 -3.19
CA LEU A 88 -5.39 -6.48 -2.11
C LEU A 88 -5.84 -6.01 -0.72
N LEU A 89 -6.68 -4.98 -0.64
CA LEU A 89 -7.27 -4.44 0.61
C LEU A 89 -6.27 -3.83 1.60
N PHE A 90 -5.05 -3.49 1.16
CA PHE A 90 -4.13 -2.76 2.01
C PHE A 90 -4.66 -1.37 2.39
N ALA A 91 -4.42 -0.97 3.63
CA ALA A 91 -4.45 0.43 4.01
C ALA A 91 -3.22 1.14 3.42
N VAL A 92 -3.39 1.75 2.25
CA VAL A 92 -2.30 2.38 1.50
C VAL A 92 -2.00 3.79 2.03
N ARG A 93 -0.73 4.05 2.32
CA ARG A 93 -0.18 5.39 2.59
C ARG A 93 0.82 5.77 1.52
N ILE A 94 0.89 7.05 1.18
CA ILE A 94 1.80 7.58 0.16
C ILE A 94 2.57 8.75 0.76
N LYS A 95 3.91 8.66 0.72
CA LYS A 95 4.82 9.76 1.02
C LYS A 95 5.26 10.41 -0.29
N THR A 96 5.01 11.72 -0.41
CA THR A 96 5.32 12.53 -1.61
C THR A 96 5.69 13.94 -1.18
N ASN A 97 6.53 14.62 -1.97
CA ASN A 97 6.84 16.04 -1.80
C ASN A 97 5.68 16.96 -2.25
N GLY A 98 4.66 16.41 -2.91
CA GLY A 98 3.44 17.11 -3.30
C GLY A 98 3.54 17.98 -4.55
N VAL A 99 4.73 18.18 -5.12
CA VAL A 99 4.96 19.08 -6.27
C VAL A 99 4.21 18.60 -7.52
N MET A 100 4.11 17.28 -7.72
CA MET A 100 3.52 16.68 -8.92
C MET A 100 2.02 16.34 -8.82
N ILE A 101 1.36 16.63 -7.69
CA ILE A 101 -0.05 16.27 -7.44
C ILE A 101 -1.03 16.93 -8.43
N ARG A 102 -0.62 18.01 -9.12
CA ARG A 102 -1.48 18.70 -10.11
C ARG A 102 -1.81 17.86 -11.34
N SER A 103 -1.02 16.83 -11.65
CA SER A 103 -1.27 16.01 -12.84
C SER A 103 -2.49 15.10 -12.66
N THR A 104 -3.29 14.91 -13.72
CA THR A 104 -4.46 14.01 -13.70
C THR A 104 -4.10 12.59 -13.26
N LYS A 105 -2.90 12.11 -13.62
CA LYS A 105 -2.39 10.79 -13.22
C LYS A 105 -2.09 10.73 -11.72
N SER A 106 -1.50 11.77 -11.15
CA SER A 106 -1.25 11.81 -9.71
C SER A 106 -2.55 11.86 -8.91
N ARG A 107 -3.58 12.55 -9.43
CA ARG A 107 -4.90 12.64 -8.77
C ARG A 107 -5.63 11.31 -8.72
N SER A 108 -5.49 10.42 -9.71
CA SER A 108 -6.19 9.13 -9.72
C SER A 108 -5.75 8.20 -8.59
N ALA A 109 -4.50 8.31 -8.13
CA ALA A 109 -4.02 7.57 -6.96
C ALA A 109 -4.78 7.90 -5.67
N PHE A 110 -5.36 9.10 -5.57
CA PHE A 110 -6.11 9.58 -4.40
C PHE A 110 -7.63 9.39 -4.52
N ILE A 111 -8.15 8.92 -5.66
CA ILE A 111 -9.58 8.70 -5.84
C ILE A 111 -10.01 7.51 -4.97
N PRO A 112 -11.07 7.61 -4.14
CA PRO A 112 -11.58 6.47 -3.40
C PRO A 112 -12.13 5.40 -4.36
N ILE A 113 -11.32 4.37 -4.64
CA ILE A 113 -11.77 3.08 -5.15
C ILE A 113 -12.62 2.44 -4.07
N ALA A 114 -13.91 2.25 -4.35
CA ALA A 114 -14.80 1.48 -3.49
C ALA A 114 -14.20 0.06 -3.34
N PRO A 115 -14.02 -0.45 -2.12
CA PRO A 115 -13.55 -1.81 -1.93
C PRO A 115 -14.59 -2.75 -2.56
N LYS A 116 -14.17 -3.50 -3.57
CA LYS A 116 -14.91 -4.70 -3.94
C LYS A 116 -14.59 -5.70 -2.83
N PHE A 117 -15.49 -5.84 -1.85
CA PHE A 117 -15.42 -6.93 -0.88
C PHE A 117 -15.55 -8.25 -1.63
N THR A 118 -14.44 -8.78 -2.14
CA THR A 118 -14.37 -10.18 -2.55
C THR A 118 -14.26 -10.99 -1.28
N THR A 119 -15.23 -11.87 -1.07
CA THR A 119 -15.36 -12.78 0.07
C THR A 119 -14.04 -13.45 0.47
N PRO A 120 -13.84 -13.76 1.76
CA PRO A 120 -12.56 -14.27 2.27
C PRO A 120 -12.16 -15.59 1.61
N SER A 121 -10.84 -15.81 1.54
CA SER A 121 -10.24 -17.04 1.03
C SER A 121 -10.82 -18.29 1.73
N PRO A 122 -10.86 -19.44 1.03
CA PRO A 122 -11.43 -20.68 1.57
C PRO A 122 -10.64 -21.29 2.75
N SER A 123 -9.53 -20.67 3.17
CA SER A 123 -8.65 -21.20 4.21
C SER A 123 -8.92 -20.68 5.62
N CYS A 124 -9.91 -19.81 5.83
CA CYS A 124 -10.30 -19.32 7.15
C CYS A 124 -11.47 -20.16 7.73
N PRO A 125 -11.23 -21.08 8.68
CA PRO A 125 -12.31 -21.79 9.34
C PRO A 125 -12.95 -20.85 10.38
N GLY A 126 -14.21 -20.46 10.15
CA GLY A 126 -15.08 -20.01 11.25
C GLY A 126 -15.85 -18.71 11.12
N HIS A 127 -16.22 -18.23 9.93
CA HIS A 127 -17.16 -17.10 9.82
C HIS A 127 -18.42 -17.46 9.05
N GLY A 128 -19.54 -17.52 9.78
CA GLY A 128 -20.88 -17.60 9.24
C GLY A 128 -21.24 -16.34 8.42
N SER A 129 -22.19 -16.55 7.52
CA SER A 129 -22.85 -15.59 6.62
C SER A 129 -22.73 -14.11 6.99
N ALA A 130 -22.17 -13.31 6.08
CA ALA A 130 -22.18 -11.86 6.13
C ALA A 130 -23.62 -11.30 6.06
N PRO A 131 -23.97 -10.27 6.85
CA PRO A 131 -25.21 -9.53 6.65
C PRO A 131 -25.12 -8.64 5.40
N SER A 132 -26.23 -8.55 4.67
CA SER A 132 -26.41 -7.75 3.46
C SER A 132 -26.12 -6.25 3.66
N PRO A 133 -25.62 -5.54 2.62
CA PRO A 133 -25.26 -4.13 2.74
C PRO A 133 -26.50 -3.25 2.95
N LEU A 134 -26.59 -2.65 4.15
CA LEU A 134 -27.48 -1.54 4.46
C LEU A 134 -26.84 -0.23 4.00
N PHE A 135 -27.10 0.18 2.77
CA PHE A 135 -27.02 1.58 2.36
C PHE A 135 -28.10 1.81 1.29
N ASP A 136 -29.29 2.14 1.76
CA ASP A 136 -30.36 2.75 0.96
C ASP A 136 -30.88 3.94 1.78
N SER A 137 -30.58 5.16 1.31
CA SER A 137 -31.19 6.48 1.60
C SER A 137 -30.20 7.60 1.27
#